data_AF-A0A368W3T2-F1
#
_entry.id   AF-A0A368W3T2-F1
#
_cell.length_a   1.000
_cell.length_b   1.000
_cell.length_c   1.000
_cell.angle_alpha   90.00
_cell.angle_beta   90.00
_cell.angle_gamma   90.00
#
_symmetry.space_group_name_H-M   'P 1'
#
loop_
_entity.id
_entity.type
_entity.pdbx_description
1 polymer ?
#
loop_
_entity_poly.entity_id
_entity_poly.type
_entity_poly.pdbx_seq_one_letter_code
_entity_poly.pdbx_strand_id
1 'polypeptide(L)'
;MLLIRYVLLIVASIGIGFLTGFYGLELSIVHFILIVFGLLVLMFLDHIISFFVLFFSRDMARVERILYKQKQPYFTAILDITKGKYDEANKKVELLKNWGRQKQMRASLKAGLNIEMNNLSAAKRETEIIKNPELRSYNYALIALMENQ
;
A
#
# COMPACT_ATOMS: atom_id res chain seq x y z
N MET A 1 -11.26 -14.19 7.71
CA MET A 1 -11.97 -12.89 7.72
C MET A 1 -12.65 -12.59 6.39
N LEU A 2 -11.97 -12.73 5.24
CA LEU A 2 -12.56 -12.51 3.91
C LEU A 2 -13.78 -13.42 3.63
N LEU A 3 -13.69 -14.72 3.94
CA LEU A 3 -14.80 -15.67 3.72
C LEU A 3 -16.09 -15.26 4.45
N ILE A 4 -15.99 -14.84 5.71
CA ILE A 4 -17.13 -14.38 6.52
C ILE A 4 -17.76 -13.12 5.92
N ARG A 5 -16.96 -12.20 5.37
CA ARG A 5 -17.48 -11.01 4.68
C ARG A 5 -18.25 -11.36 3.42
N TYR A 6 -17.73 -12.28 2.60
CA TYR A 6 -18.44 -12.76 1.41
C TYR A 6 -19.74 -13.45 1.78
N VAL A 7 -19.73 -14.29 2.82
CA VAL A 7 -20.96 -14.94 3.32
C VAL A 7 -21.98 -13.89 3.79
N LEU A 8 -21.57 -12.87 4.55
CA LEU A 8 -22.47 -11.79 4.98
C LEU A 8 -23.02 -10.97 3.80
N LEU A 9 -22.21 -10.70 2.77
CA LEU A 9 -22.65 -9.99 1.56
C LEU A 9 -23.63 -10.82 0.72
N ILE A 10 -23.42 -12.13 0.64
CA ILE A 10 -24.35 -13.06 -0.02
C ILE A 10 -25.67 -13.10 0.74
N VAL A 11 -25.63 -13.24 2.07
CA VAL A 11 -26.82 -13.22 2.92
C VAL A 11 -27.57 -11.89 2.80
N ALA A 12 -26.85 -10.76 2.79
CA ALA A 12 -27.45 -9.43 2.60
C ALA A 12 -28.09 -9.29 1.21
N SER A 13 -27.41 -9.76 0.16
CA SER A 13 -27.94 -9.73 -1.22
C SER A 13 -29.20 -10.59 -1.38
N ILE A 14 -29.21 -11.79 -0.77
CA ILE A 14 -30.39 -12.67 -0.74
C ILE A 14 -31.53 -12.01 0.04
N GLY A 15 -31.23 -11.38 1.17
CA GLY A 15 -32.21 -10.64 1.99
C GLY A 15 -32.84 -9.47 1.23
N ILE A 16 -32.03 -8.69 0.51
CA ILE A 16 -32.52 -7.59 -0.35
C ILE A 16 -33.40 -8.17 -1.46
N GLY A 17 -32.98 -9.25 -2.13
CA GLY A 17 -33.77 -9.92 -3.16
C GLY A 17 -35.13 -10.42 -2.65
N PHE A 18 -35.16 -11.04 -1.47
CA PHE A 18 -36.39 -11.47 -0.81
C PHE A 18 -37.30 -10.28 -0.46
N LEU A 19 -36.75 -9.21 0.12
CA LEU A 19 -37.53 -8.01 0.43
C LEU A 19 -38.12 -7.38 -0.83
N THR A 20 -37.36 -7.31 -1.92
CA THR A 20 -37.84 -6.74 -3.18
C THR A 20 -38.93 -7.59 -3.84
N GLY A 21 -38.77 -8.92 -3.82
CA GLY A 21 -39.75 -9.83 -4.40
C GLY A 21 -41.03 -9.98 -3.57
N PHE A 22 -40.92 -9.94 -2.24
CA PHE A 22 -42.05 -10.17 -1.33
C PHE A 22 -42.87 -8.91 -1.07
N TYR A 23 -42.24 -7.74 -1.01
CA TYR A 23 -42.92 -6.45 -0.81
C TYR A 23 -43.27 -5.71 -2.11
N GLY A 24 -42.94 -6.28 -3.28
CA GLY A 24 -43.21 -5.65 -4.57
C GLY A 24 -42.47 -4.30 -4.75
N LEU A 25 -41.33 -4.13 -4.09
CA LEU A 25 -40.52 -2.91 -4.21
C LEU A 25 -39.92 -2.85 -5.61
N GLU A 26 -40.47 -1.99 -6.46
CA GLU A 26 -39.88 -1.64 -7.75
C GLU A 26 -38.59 -0.83 -7.51
N LEU A 27 -37.45 -1.53 -7.47
CA LEU A 27 -36.16 -0.86 -7.44
C LEU A 27 -35.89 -0.21 -8.80
N SER A 28 -35.86 1.12 -8.83
CA SER A 28 -35.34 1.82 -9.99
C SER A 28 -33.85 1.49 -10.18
N ILE A 29 -33.36 1.66 -11.41
CA ILE A 29 -31.94 1.47 -11.76
C ILE A 29 -31.01 2.25 -10.83
N VAL A 30 -31.43 3.45 -10.39
CA VAL A 30 -30.67 4.29 -9.45
C VAL A 30 -30.50 3.60 -8.09
N HIS A 31 -31.55 2.97 -7.56
CA HIS A 31 -31.46 2.23 -6.30
C HIS A 31 -30.54 1.02 -6.42
N PHE A 32 -30.59 0.30 -7.54
CA PHE A 32 -29.69 -0.82 -7.80
C PHE A 32 -28.22 -0.38 -7.83
N ILE A 33 -27.92 0.72 -8.53
CA ILE A 33 -26.57 1.31 -8.58
C ILE A 33 -26.08 1.67 -7.16
N LEU A 34 -26.93 2.31 -6.34
CA LEU A 34 -26.57 2.69 -4.98
C LEU A 34 -26.30 1.48 -4.09
N ILE A 35 -27.08 0.40 -4.21
CA ILE A 35 -26.86 -0.85 -3.47
C ILE A 35 -25.53 -1.48 -3.87
N VAL A 36 -25.26 -1.62 -5.18
CA VAL A 36 -24.00 -2.18 -5.68
C VAL A 36 -22.82 -1.33 -5.23
N PHE A 37 -22.93 0.00 -5.34
CA PHE A 37 -21.89 0.92 -4.89
C PHE A 37 -21.65 0.81 -3.37
N GLY A 38 -22.70 0.75 -2.56
CA GLY A 38 -22.60 0.55 -1.12
C GLY A 38 -21.90 -0.76 -0.74
N LEU A 39 -22.22 -1.86 -1.44
CA LEU A 39 -21.56 -3.15 -1.25
C LEU A 39 -20.07 -3.09 -1.64
N LEU A 40 -19.73 -2.41 -2.74
CA LEU A 40 -18.33 -2.18 -3.14
C LEU A 40 -17.58 -1.38 -2.08
N VAL A 41 -18.16 -0.27 -1.58
CA VAL A 41 -17.54 0.53 -0.51
C VAL A 41 -17.29 -0.33 0.73
N LEU A 42 -18.26 -1.16 1.15
CA LEU A 42 -18.10 -2.06 2.29
C LEU A 42 -17.02 -3.13 2.07
N MET A 43 -16.92 -3.67 0.85
CA MET A 43 -15.87 -4.63 0.49
C MET A 43 -14.47 -4.02 0.56
N PHE A 44 -14.32 -2.78 0.09
CA PHE A 44 -13.04 -2.09 0.01
C PHE A 44 -12.75 -1.15 1.20
N LEU A 45 -13.64 -1.08 2.19
CA LEU A 45 -13.54 -0.13 3.30
C LEU A 45 -12.19 -0.22 4.03
N ASP A 46 -11.71 -1.42 4.32
CA ASP A 46 -10.41 -1.61 4.96
C ASP A 46 -9.24 -1.10 4.12
N HIS A 47 -9.31 -1.28 2.79
CA HIS A 47 -8.30 -0.76 1.87
C HIS A 47 -8.35 0.77 1.80
N ILE A 48 -9.54 1.35 1.75
CA ILE A 48 -9.74 2.80 1.77
C ILE A 48 -9.19 3.39 3.07
N ILE A 49 -9.52 2.81 4.22
CA ILE A 49 -9.01 3.25 5.52
C ILE A 49 -7.49 3.10 5.60
N SER A 50 -6.95 1.96 5.15
CA SER A 50 -5.50 1.73 5.16
C SER A 50 -4.76 2.72 4.28
N PHE A 51 -5.28 2.97 3.07
CA PHE A 51 -4.74 3.98 2.16
C PHE A 51 -4.79 5.37 2.79
N PHE A 52 -5.94 5.77 3.33
CA PHE A 52 -6.09 7.08 3.95
C PHE A 52 -5.10 7.28 5.10
N VAL A 53 -4.94 6.27 5.97
CA VAL A 53 -3.99 6.38 7.08
C VAL A 53 -2.54 6.42 6.59
N LEU A 54 -2.16 5.60 5.61
CA LEU A 54 -0.78 5.57 5.09
C LEU A 54 -0.36 6.87 4.39
N PHE A 55 -1.30 7.55 3.70
CA PHE A 55 -0.97 8.74 2.91
C PHE A 55 -1.27 10.06 3.62
N PHE A 56 -2.25 10.10 4.55
CA PHE A 56 -2.74 11.35 5.13
C PHE A 56 -2.64 11.41 6.66
N SER A 57 -2.37 10.30 7.35
CA SER A 57 -2.27 10.34 8.82
C SER A 57 -0.93 10.90 9.27
N ARG A 58 -0.98 11.83 10.24
CA ARG A 58 0.20 12.30 10.99
C ARG A 58 0.52 11.43 12.21
N ASP A 59 -0.35 10.48 12.55
CA ASP A 59 -0.18 9.57 13.70
C ASP A 59 0.70 8.38 13.28
N MET A 60 2.00 8.48 13.54
CA MET A 60 2.97 7.45 13.17
C MET A 60 2.68 6.09 13.84
N ALA A 61 2.10 6.07 15.04
CA ALA A 61 1.75 4.82 15.72
C ALA A 61 0.62 4.08 14.98
N ARG A 62 -0.34 4.82 14.38
CA ARG A 62 -1.37 4.22 13.51
C ARG A 62 -0.78 3.73 12.20
N VAL A 63 0.11 4.51 11.58
CA VAL A 63 0.78 4.14 10.33
C VAL A 63 1.57 2.84 10.53
N GLU A 64 2.39 2.75 11.58
CA GLU A 64 3.13 1.55 11.92
C GLU A 64 2.21 0.34 12.10
N ARG A 65 1.12 0.50 12.89
CA ARG A 65 0.16 -0.58 13.12
C ARG A 65 -0.44 -1.12 11.82
N ILE A 66 -0.69 -0.27 10.83
CA ILE A 66 -1.19 -0.68 9.52
C ILE A 66 -0.09 -1.37 8.71
N LEU A 67 1.12 -0.82 8.70
CA LEU A 67 2.26 -1.44 8.04
C LEU A 67 2.56 -2.84 8.61
N TYR A 68 2.45 -3.06 9.92
CA TYR A 68 2.60 -4.38 10.54
C TYR A 68 1.54 -5.39 10.09
N LYS A 69 0.32 -4.92 9.82
CA LYS A 69 -0.74 -5.79 9.27
C LYS A 69 -0.47 -6.18 7.82
N GLN A 70 0.32 -5.38 7.09
CA GLN A 70 0.70 -5.66 5.72
C GLN A 70 1.92 -6.59 5.68
N LYS A 71 1.70 -7.87 5.39
CA LYS A 71 2.77 -8.89 5.29
C LYS A 71 3.62 -8.79 3.99
N GLN A 72 3.52 -7.70 3.24
CA GLN A 72 4.28 -7.57 2.00
C GLN A 72 5.72 -7.15 2.30
N PRO A 73 6.73 -7.74 1.63
CA PRO A 73 8.14 -7.45 1.89
C PRO A 73 8.47 -5.95 1.85
N TYR A 74 7.83 -5.21 0.94
CA TYR A 74 7.99 -3.76 0.79
C TYR A 74 7.70 -2.99 2.09
N PHE A 75 6.53 -3.18 2.69
CA PHE A 75 6.13 -2.47 3.91
C PHE A 75 6.95 -2.90 5.11
N THR A 76 7.28 -4.19 5.19
CA THR A 76 8.14 -4.70 6.27
C THR A 76 9.59 -4.24 6.16
N ALA A 77 10.08 -3.94 4.96
CA ALA A 77 11.41 -3.36 4.76
C ALA A 77 11.44 -1.89 5.17
N ILE A 78 10.40 -1.12 4.83
CA ILE A 78 10.27 0.28 5.26
C ILE A 78 10.29 0.37 6.79
N LEU A 79 9.53 -0.48 7.48
CA LEU A 79 9.51 -0.53 8.94
C LEU A 79 10.88 -0.82 9.56
N ASP A 80 11.68 -1.68 8.93
CA ASP A 80 13.02 -1.98 9.41
C ASP A 80 13.97 -0.81 9.17
N ILE A 81 13.87 -0.14 8.02
CA ILE A 81 14.66 1.07 7.70
C ILE A 81 14.39 2.15 8.75
N THR A 82 13.12 2.44 9.05
CA THR A 82 12.77 3.46 10.06
C THR A 82 13.22 3.11 11.48
N LYS A 83 13.58 1.85 11.72
CA LYS A 83 14.10 1.35 12.99
C LYS A 83 15.63 1.20 13.01
N GLY A 84 16.32 1.63 11.96
CA GLY A 84 17.77 1.47 11.81
C GLY A 84 18.22 0.02 11.62
N LYS A 85 17.30 -0.90 11.30
CA LYS A 85 17.59 -2.33 11.10
C LYS A 85 17.94 -2.63 9.65
N TYR A 86 19.00 -2.00 9.16
CA TYR A 86 19.33 -1.99 7.73
C TYR A 86 19.62 -3.38 7.16
N ASP A 87 20.22 -4.30 7.93
CA ASP A 87 20.46 -5.68 7.49
C ASP A 87 19.17 -6.49 7.31
N GLU A 88 18.22 -6.35 8.26
CA GLU A 88 16.90 -7.01 8.17
C GLU A 88 16.10 -6.44 7.00
N ALA A 89 16.14 -5.11 6.82
CA ALA A 89 15.53 -4.43 5.70
C ALA A 89 16.09 -4.93 4.37
N ASN A 90 17.42 -5.04 4.23
CA ASN A 90 18.05 -5.46 2.98
C ASN A 90 17.65 -6.89 2.60
N LYS A 91 17.58 -7.81 3.57
CA LYS A 91 17.07 -9.17 3.34
C LYS A 91 15.63 -9.17 2.80
N LYS A 92 14.77 -8.29 3.33
CA LYS A 92 13.37 -8.16 2.86
C LYS A 92 13.27 -7.50 1.48
N VAL A 93 14.13 -6.54 1.18
CA VAL A 93 14.21 -5.91 -0.15
C VAL A 93 14.62 -6.93 -1.22
N GLU A 94 15.50 -7.87 -0.88
CA GLU A 94 15.90 -8.96 -1.78
C GLU A 94 14.75 -9.93 -2.11
N LEU A 95 13.74 -10.03 -1.26
CA LEU A 95 12.52 -10.82 -1.55
C LEU A 95 11.63 -10.17 -2.62
N LEU A 96 11.84 -8.88 -2.95
CA LEU A 96 11.12 -8.22 -4.04
C LEU A 96 11.64 -8.71 -5.40
N LYS A 97 10.70 -9.01 -6.30
CA LYS A 97 11.03 -9.50 -7.64
C LYS A 97 11.84 -8.45 -8.41
N ASN A 98 12.86 -8.90 -9.13
CA ASN A 98 13.73 -8.03 -9.94
C ASN A 98 13.14 -7.66 -11.31
N TRP A 99 11.81 -7.73 -11.47
CA TRP A 99 11.14 -7.44 -12.74
C TRP A 99 9.82 -6.69 -12.53
N GLY A 100 9.34 -6.05 -13.60
CA GLY A 100 8.11 -5.27 -13.61
C GLY A 100 8.11 -4.11 -12.60
N ARG A 101 6.95 -3.85 -11.98
CA ARG A 101 6.77 -2.78 -10.99
C ARG A 101 7.60 -3.00 -9.72
N GLN A 102 7.83 -4.26 -9.34
CA GLN A 102 8.62 -4.59 -8.15
C GLN A 102 10.11 -4.26 -8.30
N LYS A 103 10.65 -4.30 -9.53
CA LYS A 103 12.02 -3.83 -9.80
C LYS A 103 12.22 -2.39 -9.38
N GLN A 104 11.26 -1.51 -9.71
CA GLN A 104 11.35 -0.10 -9.37
C GLN A 104 11.19 0.14 -7.86
N MET A 105 10.28 -0.60 -7.21
CA MET A 105 10.12 -0.55 -5.75
C MET A 105 11.38 -1.01 -5.03
N ARG A 106 12.00 -2.09 -5.51
CA ARG A 106 13.26 -2.62 -4.99
C ARG A 106 14.39 -1.60 -5.15
N ALA A 107 14.56 -1.03 -6.34
CA ALA A 107 15.57 0.00 -6.61
C ALA A 107 15.39 1.22 -5.70
N SER A 108 14.15 1.68 -5.50
CA SER A 108 13.85 2.79 -4.59
C SER A 108 14.21 2.48 -3.13
N LEU A 109 13.90 1.28 -2.64
CA LEU A 109 14.26 0.89 -1.28
C LEU A 109 15.78 0.71 -1.12
N LYS A 110 16.46 0.18 -2.14
CA LYS A 110 17.92 0.06 -2.15
C LYS A 110 18.61 1.42 -2.20
N ALA A 111 18.08 2.37 -2.97
CA ALA A 111 18.57 3.74 -2.99
C ALA A 111 18.46 4.35 -1.59
N GLY A 112 17.29 4.30 -0.96
CA GLY A 112 17.09 4.77 0.42
C GLY A 112 18.02 4.09 1.44
N LEU A 113 18.16 2.76 1.39
CA LEU A 113 19.10 2.04 2.26
C LEU A 113 20.54 2.51 2.09
N ASN A 114 21.01 2.67 0.85
CA ASN A 114 22.36 3.13 0.58
C ASN A 114 22.57 4.59 1.00
N ILE A 115 21.55 5.44 0.91
CA ILE A 115 21.59 6.82 1.44
C ILE A 115 21.79 6.78 2.96
N GLU A 116 20.96 6.03 3.68
CA GLU A 116 21.06 5.87 5.15
C GLU A 116 22.41 5.29 5.60
N MET A 117 22.99 4.38 4.82
CA MET A 117 24.32 3.80 5.08
C MET A 117 25.48 4.68 4.58
N ASN A 118 25.22 5.90 4.12
CA ASN A 118 26.19 6.83 3.53
C ASN A 118 26.97 6.27 2.33
N ASN A 119 26.42 5.28 1.63
CA ASN A 119 26.97 4.73 0.39
C ASN A 119 26.36 5.43 -0.83
N LEU A 120 26.67 6.71 -0.98
CA LEU A 120 26.05 7.59 -1.99
C LEU A 120 26.30 7.12 -3.43
N SER A 121 27.45 6.47 -3.68
CA SER A 121 27.78 5.87 -4.98
C SER A 121 26.81 4.74 -5.37
N ALA A 122 26.47 3.86 -4.42
CA ALA A 122 25.50 2.80 -4.63
C ALA A 122 24.08 3.36 -4.72
N ALA A 123 23.76 4.39 -3.93
CA ALA A 123 22.46 5.06 -4.00
C ALA A 123 22.20 5.68 -5.38
N LYS A 124 23.19 6.35 -5.99
CA LYS A 124 23.08 6.92 -7.35
C LYS A 124 22.76 5.85 -8.38
N ARG A 125 23.50 4.73 -8.37
CA ARG A 125 23.28 3.60 -9.30
C ARG A 125 21.87 3.00 -9.19
N GLU A 126 21.37 2.82 -7.97
CA GLU A 126 20.01 2.30 -7.76
C GLU A 126 18.94 3.31 -8.19
N THR A 127 19.21 4.62 -8.01
CA THR A 127 18.31 5.70 -8.42
C THR A 127 18.12 5.77 -9.94
N GLU A 128 19.15 5.46 -10.73
CA GLU A 128 19.06 5.41 -12.20
C GLU A 128 18.08 4.33 -12.72
N ILE A 129 17.86 3.26 -11.95
CA ILE A 129 16.94 2.18 -12.31
C ILE A 129 15.47 2.63 -12.15
N ILE A 130 15.22 3.67 -11.36
CA ILE A 130 13.88 4.20 -11.08
C ILE A 130 13.35 4.92 -12.31
N LYS A 131 12.28 4.40 -12.92
CA LYS A 131 11.65 5.00 -14.10
C LYS A 131 10.72 6.17 -13.76
N ASN A 132 10.11 6.16 -12.57
CA ASN A 132 9.26 7.26 -12.13
C ASN A 132 10.13 8.52 -11.92
N PRO A 133 9.89 9.61 -12.68
CA PRO A 133 10.73 10.79 -12.63
C PRO A 133 10.68 11.51 -11.29
N GLU A 134 9.51 11.58 -10.64
CA GLU A 134 9.34 12.23 -9.33
C GLU A 134 10.13 11.49 -8.25
N LEU A 135 9.99 10.16 -8.21
CA LEU A 135 10.69 9.32 -7.24
C LEU A 135 12.20 9.33 -7.47
N ARG A 136 12.63 9.36 -8.74
CA ARG A 136 14.04 9.48 -9.09
C ARG A 136 14.61 10.84 -8.66
N SER A 137 13.93 11.94 -8.96
CA SER A 137 14.34 13.28 -8.54
C SER A 137 14.37 13.42 -7.03
N TYR A 138 13.42 12.84 -6.31
CA TYR A 138 13.41 12.81 -4.85
C TYR A 138 14.67 12.13 -4.27
N ASN A 139 15.04 10.95 -4.79
CA ASN A 139 16.25 10.26 -4.34
C ASN A 139 17.53 11.04 -4.68
N TYR A 140 17.61 11.66 -5.87
CA TYR A 140 18.74 12.54 -6.20
C TYR A 140 18.84 13.74 -5.29
N ALA A 141 17.72 14.36 -4.92
CA ALA A 141 17.71 15.47 -3.96
C ALA A 141 18.22 15.03 -2.59
N LEU A 142 17.80 13.87 -2.09
CA LEU A 142 18.32 13.31 -0.83
C LEU A 142 19.82 13.04 -0.89
N ILE A 143 20.31 12.45 -1.99
CA ILE A 143 21.74 12.22 -2.19
C ILE A 143 22.51 13.53 -2.20
N ALA A 144 22.04 14.54 -2.95
CA ALA A 144 22.68 15.85 -3.00
C ALA A 144 22.69 16.57 -1.65
N LEU A 145 21.65 16.41 -0.83
CA LEU A 145 21.63 16.94 0.54
C LEU A 145 22.71 16.29 1.40
N MET A 146 22.90 14.97 1.28
CA MET A 146 23.93 14.25 2.01
C MET A 146 25.37 14.52 1.52
N GLU A 147 25.56 14.80 0.23
CA GLU A 147 26.88 15.19 -0.30
C GLU A 147 27.36 16.55 0.19
N ASN A 148 26.45 17.40 0.67
CA ASN A 148 26.73 18.76 1.14
C ASN A 148 26.73 18.89 2.69
N GLN A 149 26.64 17.77 3.42
CA GLN A 149 26.80 17.70 4.89
C GLN A 149 28.22 17.29 5.26
#